data_AF-A0A1M6ZKR2-F1
#
_entry.id   AF-A0A1M6ZKR2-F1
#
_cell.length_a   1.000
_cell.length_b   1.000
_cell.length_c   1.000
_cell.angle_alpha   90.00
_cell.angle_beta   90.00
_cell.angle_gamma   90.00
#
_symmetry.space_group_name_H-M   'P 1'
#
loop_
_entity.id
_entity.type
_entity.pdbx_description
1 polymer ?
#
loop_
_entity_poly.entity_id
_entity_poly.type
_entity_poly.pdbx_seq_one_letter_code
_entity_poly.pdbx_strand_id
1 'polypeptide(L)' 'MKLYTGIDLHSNNNYMGIMDHRGKKVFSRKNTNDSEAVLEALAPYQDAM' A
#
# COMPACT_ATOMS: atom_id res chain seq x y z
N MET A 1 6.04 -7.50 -11.92
CA MET A 1 4.84 -8.33 -11.63
C MET A 1 3.66 -7.39 -11.43
N LYS A 2 2.44 -7.72 -11.86
CA LYS A 2 1.29 -6.83 -11.61
C LYS A 2 0.87 -6.92 -10.14
N LEU A 3 0.96 -5.79 -9.44
CA LEU A 3 0.48 -5.59 -8.08
C LEU A 3 -0.72 -4.64 -8.11
N TYR A 4 -1.64 -4.85 -7.18
CA TYR A 4 -2.81 -4.00 -6.97
C TYR A 4 -2.78 -3.50 -5.53
N THR A 5 -2.96 -2.20 -5.37
CA THR A 5 -2.97 -1.55 -4.05
C THR A 5 -4.35 -1.00 -3.76
N GLY A 6 -4.89 -1.34 -2.60
CA GLY A 6 -6.08 -0.70 -2.02
C GLY A 6 -5.67 0.16 -0.83
N ILE A 7 -6.27 1.35 -0.72
CA ILE A 7 -6.13 2.23 0.45
C ILE A 7 -7.54 2.51 0.98
N ASP A 8 -7.81 2.05 2.19
CA ASP A 8 -9.02 2.32 2.93
C ASP A 8 -8.79 3.52 3.87
N LEU A 9 -9.37 4.65 3.52
CA LEU A 9 -9.12 5.94 4.18
C LEU A 9 -10.17 6.21 5.26
N HIS A 10 -9.69 6.48 6.48
CA HIS A 10 -10.48 6.94 7.61
C HIS A 10 -10.04 8.36 8.03
N SER A 11 -10.77 9.00 8.95
CA SER A 11 -10.52 10.40 9.33
C SER A 11 -9.12 10.70 9.86
N ASN A 12 -8.43 9.73 10.47
CA ASN A 12 -7.10 9.94 11.07
C ASN A 12 -6.04 8.90 10.67
N ASN A 13 -6.40 7.92 9.85
CA ASN A 13 -5.51 6.85 9.43
C ASN A 13 -5.95 6.27 8.09
N ASN A 14 -5.04 5.56 7.43
CA ASN A 14 -5.36 4.71 6.30
C ASN A 14 -4.89 3.29 6.56
N TYR A 15 -5.64 2.34 6.03
CA TYR A 15 -5.21 0.95 5.93
C TYR A 15 -4.89 0.65 4.48
N MET A 16 -3.64 0.28 4.21
CA MET A 16 -3.22 -0.09 2.86
C MET A 16 -3.00 -1.60 2.77
N GLY A 17 -3.33 -2.16 1.61
CA GLY A 17 -3.09 -3.56 1.27
C GLY A 17 -2.58 -3.69 -0.16
N ILE A 18 -1.61 -4.57 -0.37
CA ILE A 18 -1.10 -4.90 -1.71
C ILE A 18 -1.37 -6.38 -1.96
N MET A 19 -1.85 -6.69 -3.15
CA MET A 19 -2.10 -8.05 -3.62
C MET A 19 -1.51 -8.28 -5.01
N ASP A 20 -1.12 -9.52 -5.30
CA ASP A 20 -0.75 -9.91 -6.65
C ASP A 20 -1.99 -10.17 -7.53
N HIS A 21 -1.76 -10.35 -8.82
CA HIS A 21 -2.79 -10.70 -9.82
C HIS A 21 -3.56 -12.00 -9.57
N ARG A 22 -3.12 -12.85 -8.63
CA ARG A 22 -3.77 -14.12 -8.27
C ARG A 22 -4.64 -13.97 -7.03
N GLY A 23 -4.75 -12.76 -6.49
CA GLY A 23 -5.51 -12.52 -5.27
C GLY A 23 -4.69 -12.67 -3.98
N LYS A 24 -3.39 -12.98 -4.06
CA LYS A 24 -2.59 -13.25 -2.87
C LYS A 24 -2.16 -11.93 -2.24
N LYS A 25 -2.44 -11.77 -0.95
CA LYS A 25 -1.95 -10.64 -0.14
C LYS A 25 -0.43 -10.68 -0.03
N VAL A 26 0.22 -9.58 -0.41
CA VAL A 26 1.68 -9.38 -0.36
C VAL A 26 2.07 -8.48 0.80
N PHE A 27 1.23 -7.50 1.12
CA PHE A 27 1.50 -6.51 2.16
C PHE A 27 0.22 -5.98 2.79
N SER A 28 0.30 -5.54 4.04
CA SER A 28 -0.66 -4.60 4.61
C SER A 28 -0.07 -3.83 5.76
N ARG A 29 -0.47 -2.57 5.91
CA ARG A 29 -0.04 -1.70 6.99
C ARG A 29 -1.14 -0.69 7.31
N LYS A 30 -1.23 -0.30 8.58
CA LYS A 30 -1.99 0.87 9.01
C LYS A 30 -1.02 2.05 9.14
N ASN A 31 -1.33 3.18 8.52
CA ASN A 31 -0.55 4.41 8.61
C ASN A 31 -1.40 5.56 9.16
N THR A 32 -0.75 6.59 9.69
CA THR A 32 -1.38 7.90 9.83
C THR A 32 -1.74 8.48 8.46
N ASN A 33 -2.61 9.49 8.42
CA ASN A 33 -2.91 10.23 7.19
C ASN A 33 -1.77 11.20 6.85
N ASP A 34 -0.61 10.62 6.56
CA ASP A 34 0.60 11.31 6.15
C ASP A 34 1.07 10.69 4.84
N SER A 35 1.24 11.54 3.81
CA SER A 35 1.68 11.11 2.50
C SER A 35 3.09 10.53 2.50
N GLU A 36 4.00 11.03 3.35
CA GLU A 36 5.36 10.51 3.42
C GLU A 36 5.35 9.06 3.95
N ALA A 37 4.55 8.78 4.98
CA ALA A 37 4.38 7.43 5.52
C ALA A 37 3.80 6.45 4.48
N VAL A 38 2.90 6.92 3.61
CA VAL A 38 2.35 6.10 2.51
C VAL A 38 3.41 5.85 1.45
N LEU A 39 4.19 6.86 1.05
CA LEU A 39 5.27 6.72 0.06
C LEU A 39 6.37 5.78 0.56
N GLU A 40 6.78 5.91 1.82
CA GLU A 40 7.76 5.01 2.45
C GLU A 40 7.28 3.55 2.43
N ALA A 41 6.00 3.33 2.74
CA ALA A 41 5.42 1.99 2.71
C ALA A 41 5.32 1.40 1.29
N LEU A 42 5.20 2.24 0.25
CA LEU A 42 5.10 1.82 -1.15
C LEU A 42 6.47 1.71 -1.84
N ALA A 43 7.52 2.36 -1.32
CA ALA A 43 8.84 2.41 -1.94
C ALA A 43 9.41 1.03 -2.36
N PRO A 44 9.27 -0.05 -1.55
CA PRO A 44 9.77 -1.37 -1.96
C PRO A 44 9.02 -2.02 -3.14
N TYR A 45 7.83 -1.50 -3.48
CA TYR A 45 6.94 -2.04 -4.51
C TYR A 45 6.90 -1.17 -5.78
N GLN A 46 7.68 -0.09 -5.81
CA GLN A 46 7.85 0.71 -7.00
C GLN A 46 8.61 -0.11 -8.04
N ASP A 47 8.12 -0.14 -9.29
CA ASP A 47 8.89 -0.74 -10.38
C ASP A 47 10.20 0.04 -10.53
N ALA A 48 11.31 -0.68 -10.69
CA ALA A 48 12.58 -0.10 -11.10
C ALA A 48 12.44 0.38 -12.54
N MET A 49 12.02 1.64 -12.71
CA MET A 49 12.14 2.36 -13.97
C MET A 49 13.61 2.63 -14.29
#